data_AF-A0A5C3NMH5-F1
#
_entry.id   AF-A0A5C3NMH5-F1
#
_cell.length_a   1.000
_cell.length_b   1.000
_cell.length_c   1.000
_cell.angle_alpha   90.00
_cell.angle_beta   90.00
_cell.angle_gamma   90.00
#
_symmetry.space_group_name_H-M   'P 1'
#
loop_
_entity.id
_entity.type
_entity.pdbx_description
1 polymer ?
#
loop_
_entity_poly.entity_id
_entity_poly.type
_entity_poly.pdbx_seq_one_letter_code
_entity_poly.pdbx_strand_id
1 'polypeptide(L)'
;VKNRKERPRFSHIEENVYAGLKDTQTLTELAVMTLYDQAITHPYLRLARILQNGLKLGPMHDRLKAHISKLIADPDLLLGPTASPQTGALDGHEWQRPEAVRAVLTMQSNLPELRRMLVAFLKGSLITWGNFTVEFAKDGAIDKASEAELDEAWIFATNDHNEAALGSMRLWSRENPSGTQEYRNAQKKHDMNDTAAFMETYYTEDDHAHAIAQGRLRDQSGHESKRRKAHVQHAVSTAKQREKDQEARRERVEEANRKVDATVLVLKKKLISTFKKDQIEEQLEVYRKRFEPYDVPKKSKVPNKPEKLKALLKAVAQYRLEHHELEPDSEAEDDWTSLL
;
A
#
# COMPACT_ATOMS: atom_id res chain seq x y z
N VAL A 1 29.91 -2.86 13.47
CA VAL A 1 29.08 -4.09 13.43
C VAL A 1 29.81 -5.24 12.73
N LYS A 2 30.20 -5.12 11.45
CA LYS A 2 31.01 -6.13 10.71
C LYS A 2 32.21 -6.69 11.48
N ASN A 3 33.06 -5.82 12.02
CA ASN A 3 34.30 -6.23 12.71
C ASN A 3 34.08 -6.80 14.12
N ARG A 4 32.84 -6.87 14.60
CA ARG A 4 32.47 -7.47 15.89
C ARG A 4 31.92 -8.89 15.75
N LYS A 5 31.80 -9.40 14.52
CA LYS A 5 31.33 -10.76 14.24
C LYS A 5 32.47 -11.76 14.30
N GLU A 6 32.16 -13.00 14.67
CA GLU A 6 33.11 -14.13 14.68
C GLU A 6 33.78 -14.34 13.32
N ARG A 7 33.05 -14.08 12.23
CA ARG A 7 33.61 -13.92 10.88
C ARG A 7 33.40 -12.46 10.43
N PRO A 8 34.46 -11.68 10.18
CA PRO A 8 34.36 -10.25 9.85
C PRO A 8 33.95 -10.04 8.38
N ARG A 9 32.79 -10.57 8.00
CA ARG A 9 32.16 -10.39 6.69
C ARG A 9 30.80 -9.73 6.88
N PHE A 10 30.39 -8.95 5.87
CA PHE A 10 29.01 -8.52 5.80
C PHE A 10 28.12 -9.74 5.54
N SER A 11 26.93 -9.77 6.11
CA SER A 11 25.86 -10.59 5.53
C SER A 11 25.39 -9.95 4.23
N HIS A 12 24.73 -10.70 3.35
CA HIS A 12 24.20 -10.15 2.09
C HIS A 12 23.34 -8.90 2.29
N ILE A 13 22.51 -8.88 3.34
CA ILE A 13 21.68 -7.69 3.64
C ILE A 13 22.51 -6.50 4.12
N GLU A 14 23.55 -6.71 4.93
CA GLU A 14 24.43 -5.64 5.37
C GLU A 14 25.27 -5.08 4.24
N GLU A 15 25.72 -5.95 3.34
CA GLU A 15 26.46 -5.57 2.15
C GLU A 15 25.59 -4.73 1.22
N ASN A 16 24.34 -5.15 0.97
CA ASN A 16 23.39 -4.38 0.18
C ASN A 16 23.10 -3.00 0.78
N VAL A 17 22.87 -2.93 2.10
CA VAL A 17 22.67 -1.64 2.80
C VAL A 17 23.92 -0.78 2.71
N TYR A 18 25.11 -1.35 2.95
CA TYR A 18 26.36 -0.62 2.87
C TYR A 18 26.68 -0.11 1.46
N ALA A 19 26.40 -0.90 0.44
CA ALA A 19 26.52 -0.50 -0.96
C ALA A 19 25.53 0.61 -1.32
N GLY A 20 24.26 0.48 -0.89
CA GLY A 20 23.24 1.50 -1.09
C GLY A 20 23.59 2.85 -0.46
N LEU A 21 24.23 2.85 0.73
CA LEU A 21 24.70 4.09 1.38
C LEU A 21 25.86 4.79 0.64
N LYS A 22 26.42 4.17 -0.40
CA LYS A 22 27.43 4.76 -1.28
C LYS A 22 26.93 5.00 -2.69
N ASP A 23 25.78 4.45 -3.03
CA ASP A 23 25.18 4.57 -4.35
C ASP A 23 24.53 5.96 -4.50
N THR A 24 24.91 6.67 -5.56
CA THR A 24 24.46 8.05 -5.80
C THR A 24 22.95 8.13 -5.99
N GLN A 25 22.32 7.14 -6.62
CA GLN A 25 20.87 7.13 -6.86
C GLN A 25 20.12 6.96 -5.54
N THR A 26 20.51 5.97 -4.75
CA THR A 26 19.96 5.71 -3.41
C THR A 26 20.15 6.91 -2.49
N LEU A 27 21.32 7.54 -2.48
CA LEU A 27 21.57 8.76 -1.70
C LEU A 27 20.71 9.94 -2.17
N THR A 28 20.45 10.04 -3.48
CA THR A 28 19.55 11.06 -4.03
C THR A 28 18.12 10.87 -3.53
N GLU A 29 17.60 9.64 -3.55
CA GLU A 29 16.26 9.34 -3.03
C GLU A 29 16.15 9.62 -1.53
N LEU A 30 17.15 9.18 -0.74
CA LEU A 30 17.21 9.45 0.70
C LEU A 30 17.26 10.95 1.00
N ALA A 31 18.02 11.72 0.22
CA ALA A 31 18.09 13.16 0.35
C ALA A 31 16.74 13.84 0.06
N VAL A 32 16.04 13.40 -0.99
CA VAL A 32 14.68 13.90 -1.30
C VAL A 32 13.69 13.59 -0.18
N MET A 33 13.67 12.35 0.31
CA MET A 33 12.80 11.96 1.42
C MET A 33 13.12 12.78 2.68
N THR A 34 14.40 12.99 2.98
CA THR A 34 14.84 13.82 4.11
C THR A 34 14.29 15.24 4.00
N LEU A 35 14.45 15.88 2.84
CA LEU A 35 13.94 17.24 2.62
C LEU A 35 12.41 17.31 2.73
N TYR A 36 11.71 16.33 2.14
CA TYR A 36 10.26 16.26 2.22
C TYR A 36 9.78 16.05 3.67
N ASP A 37 10.46 15.21 4.45
CA ASP A 37 10.08 14.98 5.84
C ASP A 37 10.24 16.23 6.70
N GLN A 38 11.34 16.98 6.52
CA GLN A 38 11.58 18.21 7.26
C GLN A 38 10.66 19.36 6.80
N ALA A 39 10.31 19.41 5.52
CA ALA A 39 9.51 20.48 4.93
C ALA A 39 7.99 20.25 5.06
N ILE A 40 7.54 19.00 5.00
CA ILE A 40 6.14 18.61 4.87
C ILE A 40 5.70 17.66 5.98
N THR A 41 6.29 16.47 6.08
CA THR A 41 5.78 15.39 6.95
C THR A 41 5.75 15.79 8.42
N HIS A 42 6.88 16.26 8.97
CA HIS A 42 6.93 16.63 10.38
C HIS A 42 6.07 17.86 10.71
N PRO A 43 6.13 18.97 9.94
CA PRO A 43 5.18 20.07 10.09
C PRO A 43 3.71 19.64 10.04
N TYR A 44 3.34 18.79 9.07
CA TYR A 44 1.98 18.28 8.95
C TYR A 44 1.57 17.51 10.21
N LEU A 45 2.42 16.60 10.70
CA LEU A 45 2.14 15.84 11.91
C LEU A 45 2.00 16.73 13.14
N ARG A 46 2.79 17.81 13.25
CA ARG A 46 2.63 18.79 14.34
C ARG A 46 1.26 19.44 14.31
N LEU A 47 0.80 19.87 13.14
CA LEU A 47 -0.49 20.55 12.98
C LEU A 47 -1.67 19.57 13.14
N ALA A 48 -1.60 18.40 12.50
CA ALA A 48 -2.68 17.42 12.51
C ALA A 48 -2.88 16.74 13.87
N ARG A 49 -1.82 16.64 14.70
CA ARG A 49 -1.91 16.02 16.04
C ARG A 49 -2.38 16.98 17.13
N ILE A 50 -2.57 18.27 16.84
CA ILE A 50 -3.26 19.17 17.77
C ILE A 50 -4.68 18.64 17.97
N LEU A 51 -5.11 18.50 19.23
CA LEU A 51 -6.44 18.00 19.56
C LEU A 51 -7.51 18.92 18.95
N GLN A 52 -8.14 18.44 17.89
CA GLN A 52 -9.19 19.12 17.15
C GLN A 52 -10.04 18.08 16.43
N ASN A 53 -11.21 18.49 15.96
CA ASN A 53 -12.03 17.66 15.10
C ASN A 53 -11.35 17.47 13.74
N GLY A 54 -11.12 16.22 13.34
CA GLY A 54 -10.48 15.87 12.07
C GLY A 54 -11.23 16.38 10.83
N LEU A 55 -12.55 16.53 10.92
CA LEU A 55 -13.36 17.09 9.83
C LEU A 55 -13.08 18.58 9.59
N LYS A 56 -12.44 19.28 10.54
CA LYS A 56 -12.08 20.70 10.41
C LYS A 56 -10.68 20.92 9.79
N LEU A 57 -10.01 19.86 9.33
CA LEU A 57 -8.66 19.95 8.74
C LEU A 57 -8.62 20.48 7.31
N GLY A 58 -9.76 20.66 6.62
CA GLY A 58 -9.82 21.09 5.22
C GLY A 58 -8.93 22.31 4.91
N PRO A 59 -9.03 23.43 5.65
CA PRO A 59 -8.16 24.60 5.45
C PRO A 59 -6.66 24.31 5.64
N MET A 60 -6.30 23.36 6.50
CA MET A 60 -4.91 22.92 6.67
C MET A 60 -4.44 22.14 5.44
N HIS A 61 -5.28 21.27 4.87
CA HIS A 61 -4.97 20.53 3.64
C HIS A 61 -4.81 21.44 2.42
N ASP A 62 -5.59 22.51 2.34
CA ASP A 62 -5.42 23.51 1.28
C ASP A 62 -4.09 24.26 1.40
N ARG A 63 -3.71 24.67 2.62
CA ARG A 63 -2.39 25.26 2.88
C ARG A 63 -1.25 24.29 2.53
N LEU A 64 -1.41 23.01 2.85
CA LEU A 64 -0.45 21.96 2.50
C LEU A 64 -0.25 21.85 0.98
N LYS A 65 -1.34 21.73 0.21
CA LYS A 65 -1.28 21.64 -1.26
C LYS A 65 -0.68 22.91 -1.87
N ALA A 66 -1.02 24.09 -1.34
CA ALA A 66 -0.44 25.36 -1.78
C ALA A 66 1.06 25.43 -1.50
N HIS A 67 1.52 24.98 -0.32
CA HIS A 67 2.93 24.95 0.04
C HIS A 67 3.73 23.97 -0.83
N ILE A 68 3.21 22.76 -1.09
CA ILE A 68 3.86 21.82 -2.01
C ILE A 68 3.97 22.44 -3.42
N SER A 69 2.92 23.13 -3.89
CA SER A 69 2.94 23.83 -5.17
C SER A 69 4.00 24.94 -5.22
N LYS A 70 4.17 25.69 -4.11
CA LYS A 70 5.24 26.69 -3.94
C LYS A 70 6.63 26.05 -4.04
N LEU A 71 6.86 24.92 -3.39
CA LEU A 71 8.13 24.20 -3.44
C LEU A 71 8.42 23.58 -4.82
N ILE A 72 7.38 23.21 -5.58
CA ILE A 72 7.53 22.76 -6.97
C ILE A 72 7.97 23.92 -7.87
N ALA A 73 7.38 25.10 -7.68
CA ALA A 73 7.69 26.29 -8.47
C ALA A 73 9.09 26.85 -8.13
N ASP A 74 9.46 26.80 -6.86
CA ASP A 74 10.74 27.28 -6.35
C ASP A 74 11.40 26.25 -5.40
N PRO A 75 12.09 25.23 -5.94
CA PRO A 75 12.78 24.24 -5.12
C PRO A 75 14.00 24.81 -4.39
N ASP A 76 14.46 26.02 -4.71
CA ASP A 76 15.56 26.68 -4.00
C ASP A 76 15.17 27.12 -2.58
N LEU A 77 13.87 27.12 -2.27
CA LEU A 77 13.39 27.23 -0.89
C LEU A 77 13.89 26.09 0.03
N LEU A 78 14.31 24.97 -0.56
CA LEU A 78 14.91 23.83 0.16
C LEU A 78 16.35 23.55 -0.25
N LEU A 79 16.76 23.91 -1.46
CA LEU A 79 18.06 23.58 -2.05
C LEU A 79 19.00 24.78 -2.23
N GLY A 80 18.50 25.99 -2.08
CA GLY A 80 19.23 27.22 -2.31
C GLY A 80 20.11 27.62 -1.12
N PRO A 81 21.06 28.55 -1.32
CA PRO A 81 21.92 29.05 -0.25
C PRO A 81 21.17 29.83 0.82
N THR A 82 19.97 30.33 0.49
CA THR A 82 19.07 31.04 1.40
C THR A 82 17.95 30.14 1.93
N ALA A 83 18.02 28.82 1.72
CA ALA A 83 17.03 27.88 2.22
C ALA A 83 16.94 27.98 3.75
N SER A 84 15.75 28.25 4.25
CA SER A 84 15.50 28.39 5.68
C SER A 84 14.20 27.68 6.09
N PRO A 85 14.06 27.30 7.37
CA PRO A 85 12.83 26.69 7.85
C PRO A 85 11.61 27.60 7.67
N GLN A 86 11.78 28.92 7.81
CA GLN A 86 10.69 29.89 7.71
C GLN A 86 10.00 29.90 6.34
N THR A 87 10.75 29.64 5.27
CA THR A 87 10.21 29.62 3.91
C THR A 87 10.03 28.21 3.36
N GLY A 88 10.83 27.26 3.83
CA GLY A 88 10.88 25.88 3.35
C GLY A 88 9.96 24.92 4.10
N ALA A 89 9.72 25.12 5.40
CA ALA A 89 8.81 24.28 6.19
C ALA A 89 7.37 24.79 6.08
N LEU A 90 6.41 23.86 6.00
CA LEU A 90 4.98 24.14 5.89
C LEU A 90 4.44 25.05 7.01
N ASP A 91 4.93 24.86 8.24
CA ASP A 91 4.53 25.64 9.41
C ASP A 91 5.53 26.76 9.75
N GLY A 92 6.59 26.94 8.95
CA GLY A 92 7.63 27.94 9.17
C GLY A 92 8.50 27.71 10.43
N HIS A 93 8.31 26.60 11.15
CA HIS A 93 9.09 26.27 12.34
C HIS A 93 10.42 25.62 11.95
N GLU A 94 11.34 25.58 12.91
CA GLU A 94 12.62 24.87 12.77
C GLU A 94 12.43 23.42 12.28
N TRP A 95 13.36 22.98 11.44
CA TRP A 95 13.41 21.59 11.01
C TRP A 95 13.62 20.68 12.23
N GLN A 96 12.98 19.51 12.26
CA GLN A 96 13.13 18.57 13.37
C GLN A 96 14.55 17.99 13.45
N ARG A 97 15.22 17.89 12.30
CA ARG A 97 16.61 17.43 12.14
C ARG A 97 17.37 18.40 11.23
N PRO A 98 17.74 19.62 11.70
CA PRO A 98 18.45 20.60 10.87
C PRO A 98 19.79 20.08 10.34
N GLU A 99 20.44 19.18 11.09
CA GLU A 99 21.67 18.50 10.70
C GLU A 99 21.48 17.62 9.45
N ALA A 100 20.31 17.00 9.28
CA ALA A 100 20.02 16.16 8.13
C ALA A 100 19.87 17.01 6.86
N VAL A 101 19.17 18.15 6.95
CA VAL A 101 19.07 19.09 5.82
C VAL A 101 20.43 19.64 5.44
N ARG A 102 21.25 20.04 6.44
CA ARG A 102 22.63 20.50 6.21
C ARG A 102 23.49 19.44 5.53
N ALA A 103 23.36 18.18 5.92
CA ALA A 103 24.06 17.08 5.26
C ALA A 103 23.65 16.96 3.79
N VAL A 104 22.35 17.04 3.48
CA VAL A 104 21.85 17.02 2.11
C VAL A 104 22.41 18.19 1.29
N LEU A 105 22.36 19.41 1.82
CA LEU A 105 22.91 20.60 1.15
C LEU A 105 24.42 20.49 0.91
N THR A 106 25.16 19.91 1.85
CA THR A 106 26.60 19.67 1.69
C THR A 106 26.89 18.64 0.60
N MET A 107 26.03 17.65 0.45
CA MET A 107 26.15 16.60 -0.56
C MET A 107 25.61 17.01 -1.94
N GLN A 108 24.89 18.11 -2.05
CA GLN A 108 24.16 18.53 -3.25
C GLN A 108 25.03 18.55 -4.51
N SER A 109 26.28 19.00 -4.42
CA SER A 109 27.21 19.03 -5.57
C SER A 109 27.53 17.63 -6.13
N ASN A 110 27.38 16.59 -5.31
CA ASN A 110 27.62 15.19 -5.68
C ASN A 110 26.34 14.45 -6.07
N LEU A 111 25.18 15.11 -6.01
CA LEU A 111 23.85 14.54 -6.30
C LEU A 111 23.22 15.29 -7.48
N PRO A 112 23.66 15.02 -8.73
CA PRO A 112 23.29 15.84 -9.90
C PRO A 112 21.78 15.86 -10.17
N GLU A 113 21.08 14.76 -9.88
CA GLU A 113 19.63 14.64 -10.13
C GLU A 113 18.78 15.11 -8.94
N LEU A 114 19.37 15.58 -7.83
CA LEU A 114 18.64 15.92 -6.60
C LEU A 114 17.49 16.89 -6.83
N ARG A 115 17.74 17.98 -7.56
CA ARG A 115 16.71 18.98 -7.87
C ARG A 115 15.56 18.37 -8.65
N ARG A 116 15.87 17.60 -9.69
CA ARG A 116 14.87 17.00 -10.57
C ARG A 116 14.04 15.95 -9.82
N MET A 117 14.70 15.12 -9.01
CA MET A 117 14.05 14.12 -8.18
C MET A 117 13.17 14.73 -7.10
N LEU A 118 13.63 15.81 -6.44
CA LEU A 118 12.81 16.54 -5.46
C LEU A 118 11.52 17.07 -6.09
N VAL A 119 11.63 17.73 -7.25
CA VAL A 119 10.46 18.27 -7.96
C VAL A 119 9.51 17.14 -8.41
N ALA A 120 10.05 16.04 -8.91
CA ALA A 120 9.25 14.88 -9.31
C ALA A 120 8.50 14.26 -8.11
N PHE A 121 9.20 14.10 -6.97
CA PHE A 121 8.62 13.60 -5.73
C PHE A 121 7.52 14.54 -5.23
N LEU A 122 7.76 15.85 -5.21
CA LEU A 122 6.77 16.85 -4.79
C LEU A 122 5.52 16.82 -5.68
N LYS A 123 5.67 16.71 -7.01
CA LYS A 123 4.53 16.54 -7.93
C LYS A 123 3.74 15.27 -7.62
N GLY A 124 4.42 14.15 -7.38
CA GLY A 124 3.78 12.89 -6.96
C GLY A 124 3.05 13.03 -5.63
N SER A 125 3.65 13.74 -4.66
CA SER A 125 3.04 14.01 -3.37
C SER A 125 1.79 14.89 -3.49
N LEU A 126 1.81 15.92 -4.34
CA LEU A 126 0.66 16.81 -4.57
C LEU A 126 -0.54 16.04 -5.14
N ILE A 127 -0.30 15.15 -6.12
CA ILE A 127 -1.34 14.28 -6.67
C ILE A 127 -1.91 13.37 -5.57
N THR A 128 -1.02 12.76 -4.80
CA THR A 128 -1.40 11.88 -3.69
C THR A 128 -2.28 12.62 -2.67
N TRP A 129 -1.85 13.80 -2.20
CA TRP A 129 -2.65 14.64 -1.31
C TRP A 129 -3.99 15.03 -1.92
N GLY A 130 -4.03 15.37 -3.20
CA GLY A 130 -5.28 15.64 -3.92
C GLY A 130 -6.28 14.49 -3.80
N ASN A 131 -5.81 13.24 -3.93
CA ASN A 131 -6.63 12.04 -3.79
C ASN A 131 -7.03 11.77 -2.33
N PHE A 132 -6.15 12.02 -1.36
CA PHE A 132 -6.43 11.80 0.07
C PHE A 132 -7.37 12.84 0.67
N THR A 133 -7.47 14.03 0.09
CA THR A 133 -8.26 15.14 0.64
C THR A 133 -9.54 15.42 -0.15
N VAL A 134 -10.02 14.46 -0.97
CA VAL A 134 -11.20 14.64 -1.83
C VAL A 134 -12.46 14.93 -1.01
N GLU A 135 -12.59 14.32 0.17
CA GLU A 135 -13.74 14.54 1.07
C GLU A 135 -13.83 15.98 1.61
N PHE A 136 -12.71 16.71 1.64
CA PHE A 136 -12.63 18.12 2.05
C PHE A 136 -12.79 19.09 0.88
N ALA A 137 -13.19 18.62 -0.31
CA ALA A 137 -13.42 19.49 -1.45
C ALA A 137 -14.54 20.51 -1.15
N LYS A 138 -14.42 21.70 -1.74
CA LYS A 138 -15.49 22.69 -1.76
C LYS A 138 -16.77 22.07 -2.29
N ASP A 139 -17.90 22.47 -1.71
CA ASP A 139 -19.23 21.92 -1.98
C ASP A 139 -19.39 20.43 -1.62
N GLY A 140 -18.40 19.82 -0.96
CA GLY A 140 -18.47 18.47 -0.40
C GLY A 140 -19.38 18.40 0.82
N ALA A 141 -19.60 17.18 1.34
CA ALA A 141 -20.43 16.97 2.52
C ALA A 141 -19.86 17.66 3.77
N ILE A 142 -18.52 17.63 3.94
CA ILE A 142 -17.83 18.27 5.06
C ILE A 142 -17.91 19.80 4.96
N ASP A 143 -17.71 20.36 3.77
CA ASP A 143 -17.77 21.82 3.53
C ASP A 143 -19.19 22.39 3.71
N LYS A 144 -20.22 21.59 3.42
CA LYS A 144 -21.63 21.97 3.58
C LYS A 144 -22.18 21.75 4.98
N ALA A 145 -21.48 20.98 5.82
CA ALA A 145 -21.92 20.71 7.18
C ALA A 145 -21.81 21.98 8.03
N SER A 146 -22.82 22.21 8.87
CA SER A 146 -22.77 23.25 9.88
C SER A 146 -21.75 22.91 10.97
N GLU A 147 -21.26 23.94 11.68
CA GLU A 147 -20.36 23.75 12.82
C GLU A 147 -20.95 22.78 13.87
N ALA A 148 -22.26 22.83 14.10
CA ALA A 148 -22.95 21.94 15.03
C ALA A 148 -22.92 20.47 14.57
N GLU A 149 -23.15 20.21 13.29
CA GLU A 149 -23.08 18.84 12.73
C GLU A 149 -21.65 18.30 12.77
N LEU A 150 -20.65 19.15 12.50
CA LEU A 150 -19.26 18.75 12.60
C LEU A 150 -18.90 18.40 14.05
N ASP A 151 -19.31 19.22 15.02
CA ASP A 151 -19.03 18.98 16.45
C ASP A 151 -19.75 17.74 16.99
N GLU A 152 -20.94 17.41 16.49
CA GLU A 152 -21.63 16.15 16.80
C GLU A 152 -20.90 14.94 16.17
N ALA A 153 -20.41 15.09 14.94
CA ALA A 153 -19.66 14.06 14.21
C ALA A 153 -18.15 14.10 14.51
N TRP A 154 -17.79 14.25 15.79
CA TRP A 154 -16.40 14.43 16.18
C TRP A 154 -15.55 13.19 15.88
N ILE A 155 -14.48 13.38 15.09
CA ILE A 155 -13.47 12.35 14.83
C ILE A 155 -12.08 12.86 15.16
N PHE A 156 -11.19 11.94 15.55
CA PHE A 156 -9.78 12.25 15.73
C PHE A 156 -9.14 12.64 14.38
N ALA A 157 -8.35 13.70 14.39
CA ALA A 157 -7.58 14.18 13.24
C ALA A 157 -6.56 13.16 12.68
N THR A 158 -6.08 12.23 13.50
CA THR A 158 -5.16 11.17 13.09
C THR A 158 -5.59 9.81 13.63
N ASN A 159 -5.39 8.75 12.82
CA ASN A 159 -5.70 7.38 13.19
C ASN A 159 -4.78 6.80 14.31
N ASP A 160 -3.70 7.50 14.67
CA ASP A 160 -2.75 7.11 15.73
C ASP A 160 -3.45 6.66 17.02
N HIS A 161 -4.54 7.32 17.41
CA HIS A 161 -5.31 6.97 18.61
C HIS A 161 -6.00 5.60 18.47
N ASN A 162 -6.54 5.28 17.29
CA ASN A 162 -7.15 3.97 17.04
C ASN A 162 -6.09 2.86 16.99
N GLU A 163 -4.93 3.13 16.39
CA GLU A 163 -3.80 2.19 16.34
C GLU A 163 -3.23 1.93 17.74
N ALA A 164 -3.06 2.98 18.55
CA ALA A 164 -2.67 2.88 19.95
C ALA A 164 -3.72 2.12 20.78
N ALA A 165 -5.03 2.33 20.51
CA ALA A 165 -6.10 1.61 21.19
C ALA A 165 -6.05 0.11 20.90
N LEU A 166 -5.73 -0.30 19.67
CA LEU A 166 -5.54 -1.71 19.32
C LEU A 166 -4.28 -2.30 19.99
N GLY A 167 -3.18 -1.56 20.01
CA GLY A 167 -1.97 -1.96 20.74
C GLY A 167 -2.24 -2.18 22.23
N SER A 168 -2.92 -1.21 22.86
CA SER A 168 -3.40 -1.30 24.24
C SER A 168 -4.37 -2.48 24.45
N MET A 169 -5.15 -2.85 23.42
CA MET A 169 -6.02 -4.03 23.46
C MET A 169 -5.26 -5.31 23.60
N ARG A 170 -4.22 -5.47 22.81
CA ARG A 170 -3.38 -6.67 22.86
C ARG A 170 -2.68 -6.81 24.21
N LEU A 171 -2.16 -5.73 24.76
CA LEU A 171 -1.50 -5.76 26.08
C LEU A 171 -2.50 -6.12 27.18
N TRP A 172 -3.64 -5.42 27.23
CA TRP A 172 -4.68 -5.68 28.22
C TRP A 172 -5.20 -7.13 28.15
N SER A 173 -5.42 -7.67 26.95
CA SER A 173 -5.89 -9.06 26.78
C SER A 173 -4.86 -10.10 27.24
N ARG A 174 -3.56 -9.78 27.21
CA ARG A 174 -2.51 -10.66 27.74
C ARG A 174 -2.50 -10.67 29.27
N GLU A 175 -2.72 -9.50 29.88
CA GLU A 175 -2.81 -9.35 31.34
C GLU A 175 -4.14 -9.89 31.89
N ASN A 176 -5.20 -9.84 31.07
CA ASN A 176 -6.56 -10.25 31.42
C ASN A 176 -7.05 -11.34 30.44
N PRO A 177 -6.50 -12.57 30.51
CA PRO A 177 -6.83 -13.64 29.55
C PRO A 177 -8.29 -14.11 29.61
N SER A 178 -8.93 -13.97 30.78
CA SER A 178 -10.37 -14.21 30.97
C SER A 178 -11.23 -12.98 30.68
N GLY A 179 -10.60 -11.81 30.49
CA GLY A 179 -11.26 -10.54 30.25
C GLY A 179 -12.03 -10.53 28.93
N THR A 180 -13.26 -10.06 28.97
CA THR A 180 -14.11 -9.93 27.78
C THR A 180 -13.84 -8.61 27.08
N GLN A 181 -14.08 -8.54 25.76
CA GLN A 181 -13.97 -7.27 25.04
C GLN A 181 -14.96 -6.24 25.58
N GLU A 182 -16.13 -6.69 26.03
CA GLU A 182 -17.14 -5.83 26.64
C GLU A 182 -16.65 -5.21 27.94
N TYR A 183 -16.03 -6.00 28.81
CA TYR A 183 -15.46 -5.54 30.06
C TYR A 183 -14.34 -4.51 29.82
N ARG A 184 -13.44 -4.79 28.87
CA ARG A 184 -12.43 -3.82 28.41
C ARG A 184 -13.07 -2.51 27.93
N ASN A 185 -14.09 -2.61 27.08
CA ASN A 185 -14.75 -1.43 26.52
C ASN A 185 -15.45 -0.62 27.61
N ALA A 186 -16.07 -1.28 28.60
CA ALA A 186 -16.67 -0.63 29.76
C ALA A 186 -15.61 0.10 30.60
N GLN A 187 -14.48 -0.54 30.89
CA GLN A 187 -13.36 0.07 31.59
C GLN A 187 -12.82 1.30 30.83
N LYS A 188 -12.59 1.18 29.52
CA LYS A 188 -12.11 2.31 28.72
C LYS A 188 -13.10 3.45 28.63
N LYS A 189 -14.39 3.17 28.51
CA LYS A 189 -15.43 4.22 28.57
C LYS A 189 -15.45 4.91 29.93
N HIS A 190 -15.35 4.15 31.01
CA HIS A 190 -15.28 4.69 32.35
C HIS A 190 -14.09 5.64 32.52
N ASP A 191 -12.90 5.23 32.05
CA ASP A 191 -11.67 6.02 32.14
C ASP A 191 -11.69 7.27 31.25
N MET A 192 -12.23 7.16 30.02
CA MET A 192 -12.19 8.26 29.04
C MET A 192 -13.30 9.30 29.21
N ASN A 193 -14.47 8.89 29.74
CA ASN A 193 -15.62 9.78 29.90
C ASN A 193 -15.69 10.42 31.29
N ASP A 194 -14.61 10.35 32.07
CA ASP A 194 -14.57 10.83 33.46
C ASP A 194 -15.74 10.31 34.31
N THR A 195 -16.12 9.05 34.06
CA THR A 195 -17.29 8.45 34.71
C THR A 195 -17.07 8.30 36.21
N ALA A 196 -15.82 8.17 36.65
CA ALA A 196 -15.46 8.15 38.06
C ALA A 196 -15.85 9.45 38.78
N ALA A 197 -15.45 10.61 38.26
CA ALA A 197 -15.79 11.90 38.86
C ALA A 197 -17.29 12.17 38.83
N PHE A 198 -17.97 11.77 37.74
CA PHE A 198 -19.43 11.82 37.65
C PHE A 198 -20.08 10.98 38.75
N MET A 199 -19.66 9.73 38.91
CA MET A 199 -20.20 8.85 39.96
C MET A 199 -19.93 9.42 41.35
N GLU A 200 -18.71 9.89 41.64
CA GLU A 200 -18.37 10.48 42.93
C GLU A 200 -19.21 11.73 43.26
N THR A 201 -19.55 12.53 42.24
CA THR A 201 -20.32 13.76 42.43
C THR A 201 -21.83 13.52 42.56
N TYR A 202 -22.37 12.54 41.80
CA TYR A 202 -23.82 12.42 41.59
C TYR A 202 -24.43 11.11 42.10
N TYR A 203 -23.66 10.04 42.32
CA TYR A 203 -24.22 8.78 42.78
C TYR A 203 -24.49 8.79 44.29
N THR A 204 -25.64 8.25 44.66
CA THR A 204 -25.96 7.83 46.02
C THR A 204 -25.68 6.33 46.22
N GLU A 205 -25.78 5.85 47.46
CA GLU A 205 -25.63 4.41 47.75
C GLU A 205 -26.64 3.55 46.96
N ASP A 206 -27.86 4.04 46.76
CA ASP A 206 -28.90 3.35 45.98
C ASP A 206 -28.53 3.27 44.49
N ASP A 207 -27.93 4.32 43.93
CA ASP A 207 -27.46 4.33 42.53
C ASP A 207 -26.32 3.35 42.31
N HIS A 208 -25.40 3.25 43.27
CA HIS A 208 -24.35 2.23 43.27
C HIS A 208 -24.94 0.82 43.34
N ALA A 209 -25.88 0.58 44.25
CA ALA A 209 -26.56 -0.72 44.37
C ALA A 209 -27.31 -1.08 43.07
N HIS A 210 -27.97 -0.10 42.45
CA HIS A 210 -28.65 -0.28 41.18
C HIS A 210 -27.66 -0.63 40.05
N ALA A 211 -26.58 0.12 39.90
CA ALA A 211 -25.57 -0.13 38.86
C ALA A 211 -24.93 -1.52 38.99
N ILE A 212 -24.63 -1.96 40.22
CA ILE A 212 -24.13 -3.32 40.50
C ILE A 212 -25.17 -4.37 40.10
N ALA A 213 -26.44 -4.17 40.44
CA ALA A 213 -27.52 -5.08 40.06
C ALA A 213 -27.68 -5.18 38.53
N GLN A 214 -27.64 -4.06 37.81
CA GLN A 214 -27.68 -4.03 36.35
C GLN A 214 -26.47 -4.74 35.73
N GLY A 215 -25.27 -4.54 36.28
CA GLY A 215 -24.06 -5.25 35.85
C GLY A 215 -24.22 -6.77 35.95
N ARG A 216 -24.73 -7.27 37.08
CA ARG A 216 -24.99 -8.71 37.30
C ARG A 216 -26.02 -9.28 36.33
N LEU A 217 -27.12 -8.56 36.07
CA LEU A 217 -28.13 -8.97 35.09
C LEU A 217 -27.54 -9.08 33.68
N ARG A 218 -26.68 -8.12 33.32
CA ARG A 218 -25.99 -8.11 32.03
C ARG A 218 -25.01 -9.28 31.89
N ASP A 219 -24.27 -9.62 32.93
CA ASP A 219 -23.39 -10.80 32.93
C ASP A 219 -24.18 -12.10 32.81
N GLN A 220 -25.30 -12.22 33.54
CA GLN A 220 -26.20 -13.39 33.47
C GLN A 220 -26.84 -13.58 32.08
N SER A 221 -26.98 -12.53 31.28
CA SER A 221 -27.58 -12.61 29.94
C SER A 221 -26.79 -13.49 28.95
N GLY A 222 -25.52 -13.82 29.26
CA GLY A 222 -24.65 -14.62 28.41
C GLY A 222 -24.36 -14.00 27.04
N HIS A 223 -24.60 -12.70 26.88
CA HIS A 223 -24.43 -11.95 25.64
C HIS A 223 -23.02 -12.14 25.02
N GLU A 224 -21.97 -12.15 25.84
CA GLU A 224 -20.60 -12.39 25.40
C GLU A 224 -20.41 -13.80 24.83
N SER A 225 -21.01 -14.82 25.46
CA SER A 225 -20.99 -16.19 24.96
C SER A 225 -21.71 -16.31 23.61
N LYS A 226 -22.86 -15.64 23.47
CA LYS A 226 -23.58 -15.54 22.19
C LYS A 226 -22.72 -14.87 21.12
N ARG A 227 -22.04 -13.76 21.45
CA ARG A 227 -21.14 -13.04 20.52
C ARG A 227 -19.98 -13.93 20.08
N ARG A 228 -19.31 -14.62 21.00
CA ARG A 228 -18.22 -15.56 20.68
C ARG A 228 -18.70 -16.69 19.76
N LYS A 229 -19.87 -17.26 20.03
CA LYS A 229 -20.48 -18.29 19.18
C LYS A 229 -20.73 -17.77 17.76
N ALA A 230 -21.27 -16.56 17.62
CA ALA A 230 -21.49 -15.93 16.33
C ALA A 230 -20.18 -15.70 15.56
N HIS A 231 -19.11 -15.22 16.23
CA HIS A 231 -17.79 -15.06 15.60
C HIS A 231 -17.22 -16.38 15.10
N VAL A 232 -17.29 -17.44 15.91
CA VAL A 232 -16.82 -18.78 15.52
C VAL A 232 -17.62 -19.31 14.33
N GLN A 233 -18.95 -19.19 14.35
CA GLN A 233 -19.80 -19.62 13.25
C GLN A 233 -19.48 -18.87 11.95
N HIS A 234 -19.28 -17.55 12.04
CA HIS A 234 -18.90 -16.74 10.89
C HIS A 234 -17.52 -17.15 10.34
N ALA A 235 -16.53 -17.38 11.21
CA ALA A 235 -15.20 -17.84 10.81
C ALA A 235 -15.25 -19.20 10.10
N VAL A 236 -16.02 -20.16 10.63
CA VAL A 236 -16.23 -21.48 10.00
C VAL A 236 -16.92 -21.33 8.65
N SER A 237 -17.94 -20.48 8.53
CA SER A 237 -18.64 -20.26 7.26
C SER A 237 -17.72 -19.65 6.19
N THR A 238 -16.87 -18.70 6.59
CA THR A 238 -15.90 -18.05 5.71
C THR A 238 -14.82 -19.04 5.26
N ALA A 239 -14.34 -19.91 6.16
CA ALA A 239 -13.38 -20.95 5.82
C ALA A 239 -13.96 -21.92 4.78
N LYS A 240 -15.20 -22.40 4.99
CA LYS A 240 -15.89 -23.27 4.01
C LYS A 240 -16.08 -22.59 2.65
N GLN A 241 -16.41 -21.30 2.63
CA GLN A 241 -16.54 -20.58 1.37
C GLN A 241 -15.19 -20.48 0.64
N ARG A 242 -14.12 -20.17 1.37
CA ARG A 242 -12.76 -20.12 0.81
C ARG A 242 -12.30 -21.47 0.27
N GLU A 243 -12.63 -22.57 0.94
CA GLU A 243 -12.33 -23.92 0.45
C GLU A 243 -13.03 -24.19 -0.88
N LYS A 244 -14.34 -23.89 -0.99
CA LYS A 244 -15.10 -24.02 -2.25
C LYS A 244 -14.52 -23.15 -3.36
N ASP A 245 -14.19 -21.89 -3.05
CA ASP A 245 -13.61 -20.96 -4.02
C ASP A 245 -12.23 -21.43 -4.49
N GLN A 246 -11.43 -22.03 -3.60
CA GLN A 246 -10.14 -22.62 -3.95
C GLN A 246 -10.30 -23.87 -4.81
N GLU A 247 -11.23 -24.76 -4.48
CA GLU A 247 -11.51 -25.96 -5.26
C GLU A 247 -11.98 -25.60 -6.67
N ALA A 248 -12.96 -24.70 -6.80
CA ALA A 248 -13.41 -24.18 -8.09
C ALA A 248 -12.28 -23.49 -8.87
N ARG A 249 -11.35 -22.80 -8.19
CA ARG A 249 -10.15 -22.23 -8.83
C ARG A 249 -9.19 -23.32 -9.32
N ARG A 250 -8.98 -24.38 -8.54
CA ARG A 250 -8.14 -25.53 -8.93
C ARG A 250 -8.73 -26.23 -10.14
N GLU A 251 -10.02 -26.54 -10.12
CA GLU A 251 -10.74 -27.15 -11.25
C GLU A 251 -10.61 -26.32 -12.52
N ARG A 252 -10.81 -24.99 -12.45
CA ARG A 252 -10.63 -24.09 -13.61
C ARG A 252 -9.19 -24.07 -14.13
N VAL A 253 -8.21 -24.13 -13.24
CA VAL A 253 -6.78 -24.18 -13.62
C VAL A 253 -6.45 -25.53 -14.25
N GLU A 254 -6.94 -26.63 -13.68
CA GLU A 254 -6.77 -27.98 -14.24
C GLU A 254 -7.45 -28.12 -15.60
N GLU A 255 -8.68 -27.63 -15.77
CA GLU A 255 -9.36 -27.64 -17.07
C GLU A 255 -8.58 -26.81 -18.10
N ALA A 256 -8.09 -25.62 -17.71
CA ALA A 256 -7.27 -24.79 -18.58
C ALA A 256 -5.92 -25.44 -18.92
N ASN A 257 -5.34 -26.23 -18.01
CA ASN A 257 -4.12 -26.99 -18.28
C ASN A 257 -4.41 -28.20 -19.19
N ARG A 258 -5.51 -28.93 -18.97
CA ARG A 258 -5.93 -30.03 -19.86
C ARG A 258 -6.16 -29.56 -21.30
N LYS A 259 -6.76 -28.37 -21.47
CA LYS A 259 -6.93 -27.75 -22.80
C LYS A 259 -5.58 -27.50 -23.46
N VAL A 260 -4.67 -26.83 -22.74
CA VAL A 260 -3.30 -26.59 -23.19
C VAL A 260 -2.58 -27.90 -23.50
N ASP A 261 -2.86 -28.95 -22.74
CA ASP A 261 -2.20 -30.24 -22.92
C ASP A 261 -2.67 -31.00 -24.17
N ALA A 262 -3.96 -30.88 -24.47
CA ALA A 262 -4.60 -31.50 -25.63
C ALA A 262 -4.35 -30.73 -26.95
N THR A 263 -4.01 -29.44 -26.88
CA THR A 263 -3.73 -28.64 -28.08
C THR A 263 -2.43 -29.12 -28.75
N VAL A 264 -2.55 -29.65 -29.97
CA VAL A 264 -1.41 -30.04 -30.80
C VAL A 264 -0.73 -28.80 -31.39
N LEU A 265 0.60 -28.72 -31.30
CA LEU A 265 1.38 -27.63 -31.86
C LEU A 265 1.33 -27.64 -33.38
N VAL A 266 0.95 -26.52 -33.99
CA VAL A 266 0.97 -26.35 -35.44
C VAL A 266 2.17 -25.50 -35.82
N LEU A 267 3.11 -26.11 -36.54
CA LEU A 267 4.41 -25.51 -36.82
C LEU A 267 4.51 -24.88 -38.22
N LYS A 268 3.52 -25.09 -39.10
CA LYS A 268 3.59 -24.69 -40.52
C LYS A 268 3.12 -23.23 -40.72
N LYS A 269 3.98 -22.38 -41.27
CA LYS A 269 3.71 -20.93 -41.45
C LYS A 269 2.44 -20.64 -42.25
N LYS A 270 2.28 -21.35 -43.39
CA LYS A 270 1.10 -21.21 -44.26
C LYS A 270 -0.20 -21.51 -43.50
N LEU A 271 -0.22 -22.55 -42.67
CA LEU A 271 -1.37 -22.89 -41.83
C LEU A 271 -1.61 -21.87 -40.72
N ILE A 272 -0.55 -21.44 -40.02
CA ILE A 272 -0.64 -20.41 -38.96
C ILE A 272 -1.19 -19.09 -39.50
N SER A 273 -0.84 -18.71 -40.73
CA SER A 273 -1.33 -17.47 -41.37
C SER A 273 -2.84 -17.45 -41.61
N THR A 274 -3.47 -18.63 -41.72
CA THR A 274 -4.92 -18.78 -41.95
C THR A 274 -5.75 -18.81 -40.66
N PHE A 275 -5.11 -18.83 -39.49
CA PHE A 275 -5.81 -18.99 -38.23
C PHE A 275 -6.73 -17.82 -37.87
N LYS A 276 -7.85 -18.17 -37.26
CA LYS A 276 -8.74 -17.22 -36.57
C LYS A 276 -8.09 -16.75 -35.27
N LYS A 277 -8.55 -15.61 -34.75
CA LYS A 277 -7.99 -14.99 -33.52
C LYS A 277 -7.92 -15.98 -32.35
N ASP A 278 -8.98 -16.75 -32.14
CA ASP A 278 -9.06 -17.72 -31.03
C ASP A 278 -8.05 -18.86 -31.16
N GLN A 279 -7.81 -19.35 -32.39
CA GLN A 279 -6.82 -20.40 -32.67
C GLN A 279 -5.38 -19.92 -32.44
N ILE A 280 -5.09 -18.63 -32.75
CA ILE A 280 -3.79 -18.01 -32.46
C ILE A 280 -3.60 -17.87 -30.95
N GLU A 281 -4.65 -17.46 -30.21
CA GLU A 281 -4.61 -17.34 -28.76
C GLU A 281 -4.39 -18.69 -28.06
N GLU A 282 -5.01 -19.75 -28.56
CA GLU A 282 -4.84 -21.11 -28.03
C GLU A 282 -3.40 -21.60 -28.19
N GLN A 283 -2.82 -21.47 -29.39
CA GLN A 283 -1.42 -21.85 -29.65
C GLN A 283 -0.42 -21.01 -28.83
N LEU A 284 -0.64 -19.70 -28.72
CA LEU A 284 0.19 -18.82 -27.87
C LEU A 284 0.16 -19.24 -26.40
N GLU A 285 -0.98 -19.69 -25.89
CA GLU A 285 -1.11 -20.15 -24.50
C GLU A 285 -0.31 -21.43 -24.26
N VAL A 286 -0.23 -22.34 -25.24
CA VAL A 286 0.64 -23.53 -25.18
C VAL A 286 2.10 -23.12 -25.09
N TYR A 287 2.56 -22.25 -26.00
CA TYR A 287 3.94 -21.78 -25.99
C TYR A 287 4.31 -21.08 -24.68
N ARG A 288 3.42 -20.22 -24.16
CA ARG A 288 3.66 -19.50 -22.91
C ARG A 288 3.73 -20.40 -21.67
N LYS A 289 2.91 -21.46 -21.61
CA LYS A 289 2.83 -22.33 -20.42
C LYS A 289 3.83 -23.48 -20.44
N ARG A 290 4.15 -24.03 -21.61
CA ARG A 290 5.07 -25.17 -21.74
C ARG A 290 6.52 -24.75 -22.00
N PHE A 291 6.73 -23.56 -22.58
CA PHE A 291 8.05 -23.08 -22.97
C PHE A 291 8.30 -21.69 -22.39
N GLU A 292 8.54 -21.67 -21.07
CA GLU A 292 8.85 -20.48 -20.28
C GLU A 292 10.02 -19.61 -20.82
N PRO A 293 11.06 -20.17 -21.49
CA PRO A 293 12.15 -19.37 -22.05
C PRO A 293 11.78 -18.47 -23.25
N TYR A 294 10.63 -18.65 -23.91
CA TYR A 294 10.33 -18.02 -25.21
C TYR A 294 9.74 -16.59 -25.12
N ASP A 295 9.74 -15.97 -23.93
CA ASP A 295 9.21 -14.62 -23.66
C ASP A 295 7.86 -14.33 -24.37
N VAL A 296 6.91 -15.27 -24.23
CA VAL A 296 5.62 -15.19 -24.91
C VAL A 296 4.67 -14.27 -24.12
N PRO A 297 4.18 -13.16 -24.71
CA PRO A 297 3.37 -12.19 -23.99
C PRO A 297 1.97 -12.71 -23.62
N LYS A 298 1.40 -12.19 -22.54
CA LYS A 298 0.02 -12.50 -22.12
C LYS A 298 -1.00 -11.97 -23.14
N LYS A 299 -2.12 -12.69 -23.32
CA LYS A 299 -3.21 -12.31 -24.25
C LYS A 299 -3.77 -10.90 -24.04
N SER A 300 -3.67 -10.34 -22.84
CA SER A 300 -4.12 -8.99 -22.49
C SER A 300 -3.14 -7.89 -22.90
N LYS A 301 -1.87 -8.23 -23.15
CA LYS A 301 -0.82 -7.28 -23.56
C LYS A 301 -0.71 -7.12 -25.08
N VAL A 302 -1.33 -8.02 -25.84
CA VAL A 302 -1.34 -8.02 -27.30
C VAL A 302 -2.80 -8.10 -27.76
N PRO A 303 -3.55 -7.01 -27.88
CA PRO A 303 -5.00 -7.09 -28.14
C PRO A 303 -5.35 -7.42 -29.60
N ASN A 304 -4.46 -7.05 -30.53
CA ASN A 304 -4.71 -7.07 -31.97
C ASN A 304 -4.29 -8.39 -32.64
N LYS A 305 -5.09 -8.88 -33.60
CA LYS A 305 -4.79 -10.13 -34.34
C LYS A 305 -3.42 -10.13 -35.03
N PRO A 306 -2.98 -9.05 -35.72
CA PRO A 306 -1.68 -9.04 -36.40
C PRO A 306 -0.50 -9.14 -35.43
N GLU A 307 -0.59 -8.47 -34.28
CA GLU A 307 0.45 -8.53 -33.25
C GLU A 307 0.50 -9.91 -32.58
N LYS A 308 -0.65 -10.56 -32.35
CA LYS A 308 -0.72 -11.95 -31.85
C LYS A 308 -0.08 -12.93 -32.83
N LEU A 309 -0.35 -12.75 -34.13
CA LEU A 309 0.25 -13.58 -35.17
C LEU A 309 1.77 -13.43 -35.19
N LYS A 310 2.28 -12.20 -35.09
CA LYS A 310 3.73 -11.94 -35.00
C LYS A 310 4.36 -12.62 -33.78
N ALA A 311 3.72 -12.50 -32.61
CA ALA A 311 4.20 -13.16 -31.39
C ALA A 311 4.21 -14.69 -31.52
N LEU A 312 3.19 -15.28 -32.16
CA LEU A 312 3.12 -16.72 -32.37
C LEU A 312 4.21 -17.21 -33.33
N LEU A 313 4.42 -16.51 -34.43
CA LEU A 313 5.46 -16.84 -35.40
C LEU A 313 6.87 -16.77 -34.79
N LYS A 314 7.12 -15.79 -33.90
CA LYS A 314 8.39 -15.69 -33.16
C LYS A 314 8.58 -16.88 -32.21
N ALA A 315 7.55 -17.27 -31.46
CA ALA A 315 7.61 -18.42 -30.56
C ALA A 315 7.82 -19.74 -31.33
N VAL A 316 7.17 -19.91 -32.48
CA VAL A 316 7.36 -21.07 -33.36
C VAL A 316 8.77 -21.10 -33.95
N ALA A 317 9.33 -19.95 -34.32
CA ALA A 317 10.71 -19.85 -34.82
C ALA A 317 11.74 -20.27 -33.75
N GLN A 318 11.57 -19.83 -32.50
CA GLN A 318 12.41 -20.25 -31.37
C GLN A 318 12.30 -21.76 -31.11
N TYR A 319 11.07 -22.30 -31.10
CA TYR A 319 10.84 -23.73 -30.92
C TYR A 319 11.49 -24.60 -32.02
N ARG A 320 11.40 -24.18 -33.29
CA ARG A 320 12.06 -24.87 -34.41
C ARG A 320 13.58 -24.77 -34.36
N LEU A 321 14.11 -23.68 -33.81
CA LEU A 321 15.55 -23.52 -33.58
C LEU A 321 16.07 -24.47 -32.50
N GLU A 322 15.28 -24.80 -31.47
CA GLU A 322 15.72 -25.76 -30.44
C GLU A 322 15.49 -27.23 -30.84
N HIS A 323 14.58 -27.48 -31.79
CA HIS A 323 14.22 -28.82 -32.26
C HIS A 323 14.52 -29.02 -33.75
N HIS A 324 15.81 -28.98 -34.11
CA HIS A 324 16.33 -29.12 -35.48
C HIS A 324 16.04 -30.48 -36.17
N GLU A 325 15.57 -31.48 -35.42
CA GLU A 325 15.28 -32.84 -35.92
C GLU A 325 13.90 -32.98 -36.57
N LEU A 326 13.06 -31.94 -36.49
CA LEU A 326 11.73 -31.94 -37.12
C LEU A 326 11.87 -31.84 -38.64
N GLU A 327 11.14 -32.69 -39.37
CA GLU A 327 11.21 -32.77 -40.84
C GLU A 327 11.15 -31.36 -41.48
N PRO A 328 12.11 -31.01 -42.36
CA PRO A 328 12.02 -29.78 -43.12
C PRO A 328 10.76 -29.83 -43.98
N ASP A 329 9.89 -28.82 -43.82
CA ASP A 329 8.77 -28.62 -44.74
C ASP A 329 9.35 -28.59 -46.17
N SER A 330 8.82 -29.43 -47.06
CA SER A 330 9.37 -29.74 -48.39
C SER A 330 9.28 -28.59 -49.41
N GLU A 331 9.31 -27.35 -48.96
CA GLU A 331 9.43 -26.15 -49.79
C GLU A 331 10.46 -25.21 -49.16
N ALA A 332 11.53 -24.96 -49.90
CA ALA A 332 12.71 -24.19 -49.52
C ALA A 332 12.46 -22.68 -49.35
N GLU A 333 11.39 -22.26 -48.66
CA GLU A 333 10.94 -20.86 -48.71
C GLU A 333 10.42 -20.27 -47.39
N ASP A 334 10.84 -20.76 -46.22
CA ASP A 334 10.55 -20.07 -44.97
C ASP A 334 11.82 -19.83 -44.14
N ASP A 335 12.47 -18.71 -44.40
CA ASP A 335 13.48 -18.13 -43.51
C ASP A 335 12.81 -17.66 -42.20
N TRP A 336 12.81 -18.55 -41.21
CA TRP A 336 12.34 -18.27 -39.86
C TRP A 336 13.30 -17.39 -39.06
N THR A 337 14.56 -17.20 -39.50
CA THR A 337 15.55 -16.38 -38.79
C THR A 337 15.24 -14.89 -38.87
N SER A 338 14.52 -14.46 -39.91
CA SER A 338 14.02 -13.09 -40.06
C SER A 338 12.98 -12.64 -39.01
N LEU A 339 12.48 -13.57 -38.19
CA LEU A 339 11.40 -13.34 -37.22
C LEU A 339 11.85 -13.33 -35.74
N LEU A 340 13.10 -13.71 -35.47
CA LEU A 340 13.73 -13.67 -34.14
C LEU A 340 14.19 -12.26 -33.79
#